data_AF-A0A3C1GI95-F1
#
_entry.id   AF-A0A3C1GI95-F1
#
_cell.length_a   1.000
_cell.length_b   1.000
_cell.length_c   1.000
_cell.angle_alpha   90.00
_cell.angle_beta   90.00
_cell.angle_gamma   90.00
#
_symmetry.space_group_name_H-M   'P 1'
#
loop_
_entity.id
_entity.type
_entity.pdbx_description
1 polymer ?
#
loop_
_entity_poly.entity_id
_entity_poly.type
_entity_poly.pdbx_seq_one_letter_code
_entity_poly.pdbx_strand_id
1 'polypeptide(L)'
;MFPDIMTPPLRWTQARGRVARRAILAELRRRHDAGASPVTMQALATATGIRHGAVWRHVRVLKDAALVVSIRGPGGGIRLTDAGLRATD
;
A
#
# COMPACT_ATOMS: atom_id res chain seq x y z
N MET A 1 7.94 -42.09 11.64
CA MET A 1 7.06 -41.60 10.56
C MET A 1 6.67 -40.17 10.92
N PHE A 2 7.34 -39.16 10.33
CA PHE A 2 7.02 -37.75 10.58
C PHE A 2 5.84 -37.36 9.69
N PRO A 3 4.76 -36.75 10.22
CA PRO A 3 3.77 -36.13 9.34
C PRO A 3 4.43 -34.94 8.64
N ASP A 4 4.37 -34.95 7.32
CA ASP A 4 4.74 -33.85 6.45
C ASP A 4 3.92 -32.60 6.80
N ILE A 5 4.46 -31.74 7.68
CA ILE A 5 3.99 -30.35 7.83
C ILE A 5 4.63 -29.52 6.71
N MET A 6 4.55 -30.00 5.46
CA MET A 6 5.16 -29.35 4.30
C MET A 6 4.18 -28.43 3.56
N THR A 7 3.29 -27.75 4.29
CA THR A 7 2.65 -26.54 3.77
C THR A 7 2.59 -25.46 4.84
N PRO A 8 3.61 -24.59 4.87
CA PRO A 8 3.28 -23.17 4.77
C PRO A 8 4.28 -22.43 3.86
N PRO A 9 3.84 -21.55 2.91
CA PRO A 9 3.45 -20.21 3.36
C PRO A 9 2.57 -19.39 2.39
N LEU A 10 1.88 -19.94 1.38
CA LEU A 10 1.14 -19.08 0.42
C LEU A 10 0.10 -18.19 1.13
N ARG A 11 -0.60 -18.73 2.13
CA ARG A 11 -1.52 -17.97 2.98
C ARG A 11 -0.82 -16.87 3.79
N TRP A 12 0.38 -17.15 4.31
CA TRP A 12 1.16 -16.20 5.11
C TRP A 12 1.74 -15.05 4.28
N THR A 13 2.26 -15.35 3.09
CA THR A 13 2.78 -14.32 2.17
C THR A 13 1.64 -13.47 1.61
N GLN A 14 0.48 -14.08 1.31
CA GLN A 14 -0.72 -13.34 0.91
C GLN A 14 -1.31 -12.52 2.06
N ALA A 15 -1.27 -13.03 3.30
CA ALA A 15 -1.68 -12.28 4.49
C ALA A 15 -0.78 -11.06 4.69
N ARG A 16 0.55 -11.21 4.62
CA ARG A 16 1.49 -10.07 4.67
C ARG A 16 1.22 -9.06 3.56
N GLY A 17 0.97 -9.52 2.33
CA GLY A 17 0.63 -8.64 1.21
C GLY A 17 -0.69 -7.87 1.41
N ARG A 18 -1.71 -8.50 2.01
CA ARG A 18 -2.98 -7.83 2.36
C ARG A 18 -2.78 -6.81 3.47
N VAL A 19 -2.05 -7.14 4.52
CA VAL A 19 -1.73 -6.22 5.62
C VAL A 19 -0.94 -5.01 5.12
N ALA A 20 0.10 -5.24 4.30
CA ALA A 20 0.91 -4.18 3.70
C ALA A 20 0.07 -3.21 2.86
N ARG A 21 -0.82 -3.71 2.01
CA ARG A 21 -1.73 -2.87 1.21
C ARG A 21 -2.67 -2.04 2.09
N ARG A 22 -3.25 -2.65 3.14
CA ARG A 22 -4.12 -1.93 4.09
C ARG A 22 -3.35 -0.84 4.84
N ALA A 23 -2.12 -1.11 5.26
CA ALA A 23 -1.26 -0.11 5.91
C ALA A 23 -0.94 1.07 4.98
N ILE A 24 -0.62 0.81 3.71
CA ILE A 24 -0.39 1.85 2.70
C ILE A 24 -1.64 2.68 2.46
N LEU A 25 -2.81 2.05 2.29
CA LEU A 25 -4.08 2.77 2.11
C LEU A 25 -4.43 3.60 3.35
N ALA A 26 -4.24 3.07 4.56
CA ALA A 26 -4.49 3.79 5.80
C ALA A 26 -3.56 5.00 5.98
N GLU A 27 -2.27 4.86 5.64
CA GLU A 27 -1.33 6.00 5.63
C GLU A 27 -1.77 7.07 4.64
N LEU A 28 -2.12 6.66 3.42
CA LEU A 28 -2.60 7.58 2.39
C LEU A 28 -3.87 8.31 2.81
N ARG A 29 -4.80 7.62 3.48
CA ARG A 29 -6.04 8.23 4.00
C ARG A 29 -5.74 9.23 5.11
N ARG A 30 -4.95 8.84 6.11
CA ARG A 30 -4.54 9.76 7.19
C ARG A 30 -3.84 11.01 6.65
N ARG A 31 -2.97 10.87 5.64
CA ARG A 31 -2.30 12.01 4.99
C ARG A 31 -3.26 12.88 4.19
N HIS A 32 -4.21 12.26 3.50
CA HIS A 32 -5.28 12.97 2.81
C HIS A 32 -6.11 13.81 3.79
N ASP A 33 -6.55 13.22 4.89
CA ASP A 33 -7.39 13.90 5.90
C ASP A 33 -6.62 15.03 6.62
N ALA A 34 -5.30 14.92 6.72
CA ALA A 34 -4.41 15.97 7.24
C ALA A 34 -4.03 17.04 6.19
N GLY A 35 -4.56 16.98 4.96
CA GLY A 35 -4.20 17.90 3.88
C GLY A 35 -2.78 17.73 3.31
N ALA A 36 -2.09 16.65 3.68
CA ALA A 36 -0.69 16.36 3.34
C ALA A 36 -0.57 15.36 2.18
N SER A 37 -1.37 15.55 1.13
CA SER A 37 -1.39 14.74 -0.08
C SER A 37 -1.01 15.60 -1.29
N PRO A 38 -0.22 15.09 -2.27
CA PRO A 38 0.21 13.69 -2.47
C PRO A 38 1.40 13.26 -1.60
N VAL A 39 1.55 11.94 -1.40
CA VAL A 39 2.59 11.34 -0.53
C VAL A 39 3.64 10.61 -1.35
N THR A 40 4.93 10.88 -1.12
CA THR A 40 6.00 10.20 -1.85
C THR A 40 6.13 8.72 -1.47
N MET A 41 6.65 7.90 -2.39
CA MET A 41 6.93 6.48 -2.13
C MET A 41 7.89 6.27 -0.95
N GLN A 42 8.85 7.18 -0.79
CA GLN A 42 9.78 7.19 0.32
C GLN A 42 9.06 7.47 1.64
N ALA A 43 8.18 8.49 1.69
CA ALA A 43 7.41 8.80 2.88
C ALA A 43 6.48 7.64 3.28
N LEU A 44 5.87 6.95 2.30
CA LEU A 44 5.08 5.75 2.54
C LEU A 44 5.93 4.61 3.12
N ALA A 45 7.12 4.37 2.56
CA ALA A 45 8.03 3.34 3.07
C ALA A 45 8.46 3.62 4.51
N THR A 46 8.82 4.87 4.81
CA THR A 46 9.19 5.29 6.17
C THR A 46 8.04 5.14 7.15
N ALA A 47 6.84 5.61 6.80
CA ALA A 47 5.71 5.62 7.73
C ALA A 47 5.11 4.22 7.98
N THR A 48 5.14 3.35 6.98
CA THR A 48 4.61 1.98 7.09
C THR A 48 5.67 0.95 7.54
N GLY A 49 6.95 1.30 7.56
CA GLY A 49 8.06 0.37 7.80
C GLY A 49 8.26 -0.67 6.70
N ILE A 50 7.58 -0.52 5.55
CA ILE A 50 7.66 -1.44 4.42
C ILE A 50 8.82 -1.03 3.51
N ARG A 51 9.64 -2.01 3.07
CA ARG A 51 10.73 -1.75 2.12
C ARG A 51 10.22 -1.03 0.86
N HIS A 52 10.96 -0.02 0.41
CA HIS A 52 10.57 0.82 -0.73
C HIS A 52 10.15 0.02 -1.99
N GLY A 53 10.89 -1.03 -2.35
CA GLY A 53 10.53 -1.89 -3.49
C GLY A 53 9.21 -2.67 -3.31
N ALA A 54 8.87 -3.03 -2.07
CA ALA A 54 7.59 -3.66 -1.74
C ALA A 54 6.44 -2.64 -1.75
N VAL A 55 6.68 -1.41 -1.27
CA VAL A 55 5.72 -0.30 -1.42
C VAL A 55 5.40 -0.08 -2.89
N TRP A 56 6.42 -0.01 -3.76
CA TRP A 56 6.22 0.11 -5.20
C TRP A 56 5.34 -0.98 -5.80
N ARG A 57 5.61 -2.24 -5.45
CA ARG A 57 4.80 -3.37 -5.90
C ARG A 57 3.35 -3.24 -5.45
N HIS A 58 3.12 -2.86 -4.19
CA HIS A 58 1.78 -2.73 -3.63
C HIS A 58 1.02 -1.53 -4.20
N VAL A 59 1.68 -0.38 -4.35
CA VAL A 59 1.11 0.81 -4.99
C VAL A 59 0.75 0.53 -6.44
N ARG A 60 1.56 -0.25 -7.18
CA ARG A 60 1.21 -0.68 -8.54
C ARG A 60 -0.10 -1.46 -8.57
N VAL A 61 -0.26 -2.45 -7.69
CA VAL A 61 -1.52 -3.21 -7.57
C VAL A 61 -2.71 -2.31 -7.22
N LEU A 62 -2.53 -1.35 -6.30
CA LEU A 62 -3.59 -0.40 -5.92
C LEU A 62 -3.96 0.55 -7.07
N LYS A 63 -2.97 0.91 -7.92
CA LYS A 63 -3.18 1.72 -9.11
C LYS A 63 -3.91 0.94 -10.19
N ASP A 64 -3.55 -0.33 -10.40
CA ASP A 64 -4.25 -1.22 -11.34
C ASP A 64 -5.72 -1.43 -10.92
N ALA A 65 -6.01 -1.37 -9.61
CA ALA A 65 -7.37 -1.37 -9.05
C ALA A 65 -8.05 0.01 -9.02
N ALA A 66 -7.44 1.05 -9.61
CA ALA A 66 -7.93 2.43 -9.64
C ALA A 66 -8.18 3.09 -8.26
N LEU A 67 -7.57 2.58 -7.18
CA LEU A 67 -7.70 3.13 -5.82
C LEU A 67 -6.73 4.27 -5.56
N VAL A 68 -5.61 4.31 -6.27
CA VAL A 68 -4.59 5.36 -6.14
C VAL A 68 -4.11 5.83 -7.51
N VAL A 69 -3.63 7.06 -7.56
CA VAL A 69 -2.99 7.67 -8.74
C VAL A 69 -1.63 8.23 -8.38
N SER A 70 -0.73 8.25 -9.35
CA SER A 70 0.56 8.92 -9.24
C SER A 70 0.48 10.30 -9.87
N ILE A 71 0.80 11.34 -9.10
CA ILE A 71 0.94 12.71 -9.59
C ILE A 71 2.40 12.93 -9.97
N ARG A 72 2.65 13.41 -11.19
CA ARG A 72 4.00 13.74 -11.68
C ARG A 72 4.31 15.21 -11.42
N GLY A 73 5.59 15.54 -11.22
CA GLY A 73 6.08 16.92 -11.05
C GLY A 73 6.87 17.14 -9.75
N PRO A 74 7.31 18.38 -9.49
CA PRO A 74 7.91 18.76 -8.21
C PRO A 74 6.86 18.62 -7.11
N GLY A 75 7.13 17.77 -6.12
CA GLY A 75 6.13 17.35 -5.12
C GLY A 75 5.19 16.23 -5.57
N GLY A 76 5.51 15.56 -6.68
CA GLY A 76 4.77 14.38 -7.14
C GLY A 76 4.79 13.22 -6.14
N GLY A 77 3.76 12.40 -6.17
CA GLY A 77 3.57 11.32 -5.20
C GLY A 77 2.34 10.50 -5.51
N ILE A 78 1.92 9.72 -4.53
CA ILE A 78 0.74 8.88 -4.58
C ILE A 78 -0.40 9.57 -3.85
N ARG A 79 -1.58 9.58 -4.47
CA ARG A 79 -2.83 10.12 -3.91
C ARG A 79 -3.94 9.09 -4.06
N LEU A 80 -4.89 9.07 -3.11
CA LEU A 80 -6.13 8.31 -3.25
C LEU A 80 -7.01 8.88 -4.37
N THR A 81 -7.70 8.00 -5.07
CA THR A 81 -8.84 8.41 -5.92
C THR A 81 -10.11 8.45 -5.08
N ASP A 82 -11.21 8.96 -5.64
CA ASP A 82 -12.53 8.88 -4.98
C ASP A 82 -12.94 7.43 -4.71
N ALA A 83 -12.58 6.50 -5.59
CA ALA A 83 -12.78 5.07 -5.37
C ALA A 83 -11.91 4.54 -4.22
N GLY A 84 -10.67 5.01 -4.12
CA GLY A 84 -9.78 4.72 -2.99
C GLY A 84 -10.32 5.24 -1.67
N LEU A 85 -10.85 6.46 -1.65
CA LEU A 85 -11.47 7.06 -0.47
C LEU A 85 -12.66 6.23 0.00
N ARG A 86 -13.61 5.92 -0.90
CA ARG A 86 -14.78 5.07 -0.59
C ARG A 86 -14.43 3.65 -0.15
N ALA A 87 -13.30 3.10 -0.60
CA ALA A 87 -12.83 1.77 -0.19
C ALA A 87 -12.10 1.78 1.16
N THR A 88 -11.82 2.96 1.71
CA THR A 88 -11.16 3.16 3.01
C THR A 88 -12.06 3.77 4.08
N ASP A 89 -13.23 4.29 3.68
CA ASP A 89 -14.36 4.53 4.58
C ASP A 89 -14.94 3.19 5.06
#